data_AF-A0A7Y6UJE2-F1
#
_entry.id   AF-A0A7Y6UJE2-F1
#
_cell.length_a   1.000
_cell.length_b   1.000
_cell.length_c   1.000
_cell.angle_alpha   90.00
_cell.angle_beta   90.00
_cell.angle_gamma   90.00
#
_symmetry.space_group_name_H-M   'P 1'
#
loop_
_entity.id
_entity.type
_entity.pdbx_description
1 polymer ?
#
loop_
_entity_poly.entity_id
_entity_poly.type
_entity_poly.pdbx_seq_one_letter_code
_entity_poly.pdbx_strand_id
1 'polypeptide(L)'
;MRATLVCALAAVACSGTSSQPAAPLSSHHEAPPAVQRDTPAPHIGWAEHRFALAGLPAVAKDGSLAVVAVDDGDGGRGYPNLRIEVRDRGDRVVDKRQVLLSDDYERLVPGDEPGPELARRIDDANALLADLHARHDLQKAAPLVLEDPHDTERLPITASGDDGLEVAWQSPRIVVRRGTSTLATVDGTAWLPRPGKRCPTCEPCANPAFLGAVTKSPGIDLVVVELAFSGTDMCWEPGHQFHVVAW
;
A
#
# COMPACT_ATOMS: atom_id res chain seq x y z
N MET A 1 -28.11 -22.67 58.17
CA MET A 1 -27.91 -23.93 58.92
C MET A 1 -27.15 -24.90 58.01
N ARG A 2 -26.07 -25.48 58.55
CA ARG A 2 -25.29 -26.56 57.95
C ARG A 2 -26.13 -27.85 57.93
N ALA A 3 -26.01 -28.67 56.89
CA ALA A 3 -26.25 -30.10 56.99
C ALA A 3 -25.39 -30.84 55.97
N THR A 4 -24.31 -31.41 56.48
CA THR A 4 -23.44 -32.40 55.88
C THR A 4 -24.18 -33.74 55.79
N LEU A 5 -24.04 -34.50 54.70
CA LEU A 5 -24.20 -35.96 54.75
C LEU A 5 -23.15 -36.63 53.86
N VAL A 6 -22.55 -37.68 54.42
CA VAL A 6 -21.43 -38.49 53.96
C VAL A 6 -21.94 -39.94 53.77
N CYS A 7 -21.16 -40.74 53.04
CA CYS A 7 -21.22 -42.20 52.78
C CYS A 7 -22.01 -42.60 51.52
N ALA A 8 -21.58 -43.54 50.68
CA ALA A 8 -20.67 -44.67 50.92
C ALA A 8 -19.93 -45.12 49.64
N LEU A 9 -18.84 -45.85 49.89
CA LEU A 9 -17.97 -46.53 48.94
C LEU A 9 -18.68 -47.59 48.09
N ALA A 10 -18.22 -47.76 46.85
CA ALA A 10 -18.13 -49.07 46.21
C ALA A 10 -16.77 -49.17 45.49
N ALA A 11 -15.93 -50.07 45.99
CA ALA A 11 -14.67 -50.43 45.37
C ALA A 11 -14.93 -51.43 44.23
N VAL A 12 -14.52 -51.07 43.01
CA VAL A 12 -14.34 -52.04 41.92
C VAL A 12 -12.87 -52.02 41.54
N ALA A 13 -12.19 -53.10 41.91
CA ALA A 13 -10.85 -53.42 41.45
C ALA A 13 -10.93 -53.94 40.01
N CYS A 14 -10.35 -53.22 39.07
CA CYS A 14 -9.96 -53.75 37.77
C CYS A 14 -8.45 -53.62 37.63
N SER A 15 -7.75 -54.73 37.90
CA SER A 15 -6.40 -55.00 37.46
C SER A 15 -6.41 -55.13 35.94
N GLY A 16 -5.57 -54.40 35.21
CA GLY A 16 -5.45 -54.61 33.77
C GLY A 16 -4.58 -53.60 33.03
N THR A 17 -3.34 -54.02 32.77
CA THR A 17 -2.52 -53.65 31.60
C THR A 17 -1.99 -52.22 31.54
N SER A 18 -0.71 -52.09 31.92
CA SER A 18 0.17 -50.99 31.53
C SER A 18 0.30 -50.96 29.99
N SER A 19 -0.51 -50.14 29.33
CA SER A 19 -0.29 -49.71 27.96
C SER A 19 0.79 -48.63 27.97
N GLN A 20 2.01 -49.05 27.65
CA GLN A 20 3.12 -48.16 27.35
C GLN A 20 2.67 -47.17 26.26
N PRO A 21 2.73 -45.84 26.49
CA PRO A 21 2.36 -44.87 25.47
C PRO A 21 3.28 -45.07 24.27
N ALA A 22 2.68 -45.35 23.11
CA ALA A 22 3.39 -45.34 21.84
C ALA A 22 4.10 -43.99 21.71
N ALA A 23 5.41 -44.03 21.45
CA ALA A 23 6.18 -42.84 21.16
C ALA A 23 5.47 -42.06 20.03
N PRO A 24 5.34 -40.72 20.13
CA PRO A 24 4.78 -39.94 19.05
C PRO A 24 5.65 -40.19 17.81
N LEU A 25 5.02 -40.68 16.74
CA LEU A 25 5.62 -40.69 15.41
C LEU A 25 6.00 -39.24 15.10
N SER A 26 7.29 -38.94 15.19
CA SER A 26 7.84 -37.72 14.63
C SER A 26 7.67 -37.81 13.11
N SER A 27 6.51 -37.41 12.62
CA SER A 27 6.36 -37.01 11.24
C SER A 27 7.29 -35.82 11.05
N HIS A 28 8.47 -36.10 10.50
CA HIS A 28 9.30 -35.10 9.84
C HIS A 28 8.47 -34.54 8.68
N HIS A 29 7.59 -33.60 8.98
CA HIS A 29 6.99 -32.74 7.98
C HIS A 29 8.11 -31.79 7.57
N GLU A 30 8.92 -32.25 6.62
CA GLU A 30 9.91 -31.43 5.96
C GLU A 30 9.15 -30.23 5.39
N ALA A 31 9.45 -29.04 5.93
CA ALA A 31 8.82 -27.82 5.47
C ALA A 31 9.11 -27.70 3.95
N PRO A 32 8.11 -27.43 3.11
CA PRO A 32 8.34 -27.27 1.69
C PRO A 32 9.44 -26.21 1.49
N PRO A 33 10.38 -26.45 0.54
CA PRO A 33 11.48 -25.53 0.31
C PRO A 33 10.93 -24.13 0.03
N ALA A 34 11.54 -23.12 0.65
CA ALA A 34 11.19 -21.73 0.40
C ALA A 34 11.25 -21.47 -1.10
N VAL A 35 10.14 -21.01 -1.68
CA VAL A 35 10.07 -20.69 -3.10
C VAL A 35 11.03 -19.53 -3.36
N GLN A 36 12.14 -19.80 -4.04
CA GLN A 36 13.09 -18.77 -4.45
C GLN A 36 12.41 -17.86 -5.48
N ARG A 37 12.50 -16.54 -5.25
CA ARG A 37 11.89 -15.52 -6.13
C ARG A 37 12.93 -14.97 -7.10
N ASP A 38 12.48 -14.61 -8.30
CA ASP A 38 13.34 -14.16 -9.40
C ASP A 38 13.84 -12.72 -9.22
N THR A 39 13.19 -11.94 -8.35
CA THR A 39 13.51 -10.53 -8.10
C THR A 39 13.70 -10.28 -6.60
N PRO A 40 14.48 -9.26 -6.19
CA PRO A 40 14.52 -8.84 -4.79
C PRO A 40 13.17 -8.25 -4.36
N ALA A 41 12.87 -8.34 -3.06
CA ALA A 41 11.72 -7.67 -2.47
C ALA A 41 11.85 -6.13 -2.60
N PRO A 42 10.74 -5.38 -2.70
CA PRO A 42 10.77 -3.93 -2.57
C PRO A 42 11.40 -3.51 -1.24
N HIS A 43 12.07 -2.36 -1.23
CA HIS A 43 12.87 -1.91 -0.10
C HIS A 43 12.81 -0.39 0.09
N ILE A 44 12.85 0.03 1.35
CA ILE A 44 12.90 1.42 1.81
C ILE A 44 14.26 1.64 2.48
N GLY A 45 15.01 2.60 1.98
CA GLY A 45 16.24 3.10 2.60
C GLY A 45 16.11 4.57 3.00
N TRP A 46 17.18 5.09 3.58
CA TRP A 46 17.39 6.51 3.81
C TRP A 46 18.67 6.94 3.09
N ALA A 47 18.58 7.96 2.24
CA ALA A 47 19.72 8.52 1.54
C ALA A 47 19.42 9.99 1.20
N GLU A 48 20.45 10.83 1.19
CA GLU A 48 20.32 12.25 0.80
C GLU A 48 19.19 12.97 1.57
N HIS A 49 19.08 12.69 2.87
CA HIS A 49 18.10 13.28 3.79
C HIS A 49 16.63 13.01 3.42
N ARG A 50 16.37 11.92 2.69
CA ARG A 50 15.03 11.50 2.28
C ARG A 50 14.91 9.98 2.22
N PHE A 51 13.69 9.50 2.03
CA PHE A 51 13.46 8.08 1.73
C PHE A 51 13.95 7.74 0.32
N ALA A 52 14.74 6.67 0.23
CA ALA A 52 15.15 6.04 -1.02
C ALA A 52 14.32 4.78 -1.24
N LEU A 53 13.53 4.75 -2.31
CA LEU A 53 12.60 3.65 -2.59
C LEU A 53 13.12 2.78 -3.74
N ALA A 54 13.19 1.48 -3.51
CA ALA A 54 13.56 0.50 -4.53
C ALA A 54 12.41 -0.48 -4.77
N GLY A 55 12.04 -0.69 -6.03
CA GLY A 55 11.02 -1.66 -6.42
C GLY A 55 9.57 -1.23 -6.18
N LEU A 56 9.31 -0.01 -5.71
CA LEU A 56 7.95 0.54 -5.55
C LEU A 56 7.59 1.53 -6.67
N PRO A 57 6.29 1.66 -7.04
CA PRO A 57 5.19 0.81 -6.61
C PRO A 57 5.35 -0.64 -7.12
N ALA A 58 4.81 -1.59 -6.39
CA ALA A 58 4.89 -3.02 -6.71
C ALA A 58 3.51 -3.65 -6.77
N VAL A 59 3.33 -4.66 -7.62
CA VAL A 59 2.09 -5.41 -7.78
C VAL A 59 2.39 -6.89 -7.61
N ALA A 60 1.55 -7.62 -6.89
CA ALA A 60 1.63 -9.07 -6.80
C ALA A 60 1.51 -9.70 -8.19
N LYS A 61 2.29 -10.75 -8.49
CA LYS A 61 2.27 -11.41 -9.81
C LYS A 61 0.90 -11.95 -10.23
N ASP A 62 0.06 -12.28 -9.25
CA ASP A 62 -1.33 -12.71 -9.45
C ASP A 62 -2.35 -11.55 -9.56
N GLY A 63 -1.89 -10.31 -9.42
CA GLY A 63 -2.71 -9.11 -9.46
C GLY A 63 -3.65 -8.94 -8.25
N SER A 64 -3.43 -9.67 -7.15
CA SER A 64 -4.28 -9.64 -5.96
C SER A 64 -4.12 -8.37 -5.13
N LEU A 65 -2.93 -7.77 -5.13
CA LEU A 65 -2.62 -6.55 -4.40
C LEU A 65 -1.57 -5.68 -5.09
N ALA A 66 -1.57 -4.40 -4.73
CA ALA A 66 -0.55 -3.42 -5.05
C ALA A 66 0.00 -2.79 -3.76
N VAL A 67 1.30 -2.48 -3.74
CA VAL A 67 1.99 -1.82 -2.64
C VAL A 67 2.53 -0.49 -3.14
N VAL A 68 2.18 0.59 -2.45
CA VAL A 68 2.55 1.96 -2.81
C VAL A 68 3.19 2.66 -1.63
N ALA A 69 4.12 3.55 -1.96
CA ALA A 69 4.71 4.50 -1.02
C ALA A 69 3.97 5.83 -1.16
N VAL A 70 3.37 6.28 -0.08
CA VAL A 70 2.56 7.50 -0.03
C VAL A 70 3.33 8.57 0.76
N ASP A 71 3.46 9.72 0.14
CA ASP A 71 3.86 11.00 0.75
C ASP A 71 2.56 11.75 1.11
N ASP A 72 2.36 12.02 2.39
CA ASP A 72 1.32 12.90 2.89
C ASP A 72 1.81 14.36 2.81
N GLY A 73 1.01 15.24 2.19
CA GLY A 73 1.33 16.67 2.10
C GLY A 73 1.56 17.30 3.49
N ASP A 74 2.66 18.03 3.64
CA ASP A 74 3.14 18.54 4.93
C ASP A 74 2.87 20.05 5.15
N GLY A 75 2.10 20.67 4.27
CA GLY A 75 1.82 22.10 4.30
C GLY A 75 3.01 22.98 3.90
N GLY A 76 3.95 22.46 3.10
CA GLY A 76 5.04 23.21 2.50
C GLY A 76 6.31 23.31 3.35
N ARG A 77 6.45 22.47 4.39
CA ARG A 77 7.66 22.45 5.22
C ARG A 77 8.81 21.69 4.54
N GLY A 78 8.50 20.83 3.57
CA GLY A 78 9.47 20.00 2.86
C GLY A 78 10.05 18.86 3.71
N TYR A 79 9.40 18.51 4.82
CA TYR A 79 9.85 17.42 5.69
C TYR A 79 9.49 16.06 5.09
N PRO A 80 10.50 15.18 4.89
CA PRO A 80 10.26 13.82 4.46
C PRO A 80 9.24 13.13 5.35
N ASN A 81 8.33 12.42 4.71
CA ASN A 81 7.35 11.58 5.37
C ASN A 81 7.10 10.37 4.46
N LEU A 82 6.59 9.28 5.05
CA LEU A 82 6.31 8.07 4.30
C LEU A 82 5.30 7.20 5.02
N ARG A 83 4.29 6.76 4.27
CA ARG A 83 3.40 5.66 4.62
C ARG A 83 3.45 4.61 3.51
N ILE A 84 3.52 3.33 3.89
CA ILE A 84 3.27 2.22 2.97
C ILE A 84 1.79 1.87 3.03
N GLU A 85 1.15 1.79 1.88
CA GLU A 85 -0.22 1.27 1.75
C GLU A 85 -0.22 0.00 0.89
N VAL A 86 -0.93 -1.01 1.37
CA VAL A 86 -1.24 -2.22 0.61
C VAL A 86 -2.69 -2.14 0.20
N ARG A 87 -2.94 -2.15 -1.11
CA ARG A 87 -4.26 -2.06 -1.72
C ARG A 87 -4.61 -3.37 -2.38
N ASP A 88 -5.83 -3.86 -2.19
CA ASP A 88 -6.31 -5.00 -2.95
C ASP A 88 -6.67 -4.62 -4.40
N ARG A 89 -6.98 -5.62 -5.23
CA ARG A 89 -7.40 -5.44 -6.63
C ARG A 89 -8.61 -4.49 -6.80
N GLY A 90 -9.41 -4.30 -5.76
CA GLY A 90 -10.60 -3.44 -5.76
C GLY A 90 -10.35 -2.03 -5.20
N ASP A 91 -9.08 -1.61 -5.09
CA ASP A 91 -8.66 -0.31 -4.55
C ASP A 91 -8.94 -0.10 -3.06
N ARG A 92 -9.27 -1.15 -2.30
CA ARG A 92 -9.40 -1.01 -0.85
C ARG A 92 -8.03 -1.14 -0.20
N VAL A 93 -7.70 -0.20 0.68
CA VAL A 93 -6.50 -0.35 1.52
C VAL A 93 -6.74 -1.45 2.56
N VAL A 94 -5.95 -2.51 2.48
CA VAL A 94 -6.03 -3.69 3.35
C VAL A 94 -4.97 -3.71 4.45
N ASP A 95 -3.87 -2.96 4.29
CA ASP A 95 -2.87 -2.72 5.32
C ASP A 95 -2.23 -1.33 5.15
N LYS A 96 -1.81 -0.71 6.26
CA LYS A 96 -1.13 0.58 6.29
C LYS A 96 0.01 0.53 7.31
N ARG A 97 1.20 0.98 6.91
CA ARG A 97 2.35 1.15 7.80
C ARG A 97 2.88 2.57 7.72
N GLN A 98 2.64 3.37 8.77
CA GLN A 98 3.27 4.68 8.89
C GLN A 98 4.74 4.50 9.25
N VAL A 99 5.65 5.03 8.42
CA VAL A 99 7.10 5.02 8.67
C VAL A 99 7.51 6.32 9.35
N LEU A 100 7.15 7.46 8.76
CA LEU A 100 7.44 8.80 9.30
C LEU A 100 6.28 9.74 8.99
N LEU A 101 5.81 10.46 10.01
CA LEU A 101 4.92 11.62 9.83
C LEU A 101 5.78 12.87 9.70
N SER A 102 5.32 13.85 8.93
CA SER A 102 6.08 15.10 8.74
C SER A 102 6.28 15.84 10.07
N ASP A 103 5.32 15.78 11.00
CA ASP A 103 5.41 16.39 12.34
C ASP A 103 6.44 15.70 13.25
N ASP A 104 6.84 14.47 12.92
CA ASP A 104 7.83 13.71 13.67
C ASP A 104 9.26 13.92 13.17
N TYR A 105 9.46 14.62 12.04
CA TYR A 105 10.76 14.71 11.36
C TYR A 105 11.88 15.20 12.27
N GLU A 106 11.76 16.39 12.86
CA GLU A 106 12.82 16.98 13.69
C GLU A 106 13.19 16.12 14.91
N ARG A 107 12.21 15.37 15.44
CA ARG A 107 12.39 14.48 16.58
C ARG A 107 13.03 13.16 16.20
N LEU A 108 12.70 12.63 15.02
CA LEU A 108 13.11 11.31 14.58
C LEU A 108 14.30 11.31 13.62
N VAL A 109 14.69 12.48 13.10
CA VAL A 109 15.81 12.66 12.18
C VAL A 109 16.79 13.73 12.72
N PRO A 110 17.39 13.53 13.91
CA PRO A 110 18.32 14.51 14.47
C PRO A 110 19.61 14.56 13.63
N GLY A 111 19.95 15.74 13.11
CA GLY A 111 21.15 15.91 12.27
C GLY A 111 21.04 15.23 10.90
N ASP A 112 19.81 15.19 10.36
CA ASP A 112 19.47 14.68 9.03
C ASP A 112 19.74 13.18 8.79
N GLU A 113 19.90 12.43 9.88
CA GLU A 113 20.05 10.97 9.90
C GLU A 113 18.92 10.30 10.71
N PRO A 114 18.47 9.08 10.35
CA PRO A 114 17.44 8.37 11.08
C PRO A 114 17.88 8.04 12.51
N GLY A 115 17.16 8.58 13.49
CA GLY A 115 17.30 8.15 14.88
C GLY A 115 16.86 6.69 15.08
N PRO A 116 17.16 6.07 16.23
CA PRO A 116 16.88 4.65 16.47
C PRO A 116 15.42 4.24 16.25
N GLU A 117 14.47 5.10 16.61
CA GLU A 117 13.05 4.82 16.41
C GLU A 117 12.65 4.86 14.93
N LEU A 118 13.20 5.77 14.12
CA LEU A 118 12.93 5.78 12.68
C LEU A 118 13.59 4.59 11.99
N ALA A 119 14.83 4.25 12.35
CA ALA A 119 15.52 3.07 11.83
C ALA A 119 14.69 1.80 12.07
N ARG A 120 14.17 1.61 13.29
CA ARG A 120 13.28 0.49 13.63
C ARG A 120 12.00 0.48 12.77
N ARG A 121 11.39 1.65 12.51
CA ARG A 121 10.20 1.74 11.64
C ARG A 121 10.50 1.42 10.18
N ILE A 122 11.69 1.79 9.69
CA ILE A 122 12.17 1.41 8.36
C ILE A 122 12.35 -0.11 8.29
N ASP A 123 12.99 -0.71 9.29
CA ASP A 123 13.18 -2.17 9.38
C ASP A 123 11.84 -2.92 9.43
N ASP A 124 10.90 -2.46 10.26
CA ASP A 124 9.54 -3.03 10.35
C ASP A 124 8.79 -2.97 9.00
N ALA A 125 8.95 -1.88 8.26
CA ALA A 125 8.34 -1.72 6.94
C ALA A 125 9.01 -2.63 5.90
N ASN A 126 10.35 -2.75 5.92
CA ASN A 126 11.08 -3.68 5.05
C ASN A 126 10.75 -5.14 5.34
N ALA A 127 10.52 -5.50 6.61
CA ALA A 127 10.05 -6.84 6.98
C ALA A 127 8.66 -7.15 6.41
N LEU A 128 7.74 -6.17 6.45
CA LEU A 128 6.43 -6.29 5.80
C LEU A 128 6.57 -6.48 4.28
N LEU A 129 7.42 -5.69 3.62
CA LEU A 129 7.64 -5.81 2.17
C LEU A 129 8.25 -7.16 1.78
N ALA A 130 9.20 -7.67 2.57
CA ALA A 130 9.80 -8.98 2.37
C ALA A 130 8.77 -10.11 2.54
N ASP A 131 7.92 -10.04 3.55
CA ASP A 131 6.86 -11.00 3.82
C ASP A 131 5.78 -11.01 2.71
N LEU A 132 5.35 -9.82 2.25
CA LEU A 132 4.45 -9.69 1.11
C LEU A 132 5.07 -10.26 -0.17
N HIS A 133 6.33 -9.96 -0.45
CA HIS A 133 7.04 -10.49 -1.61
C HIS A 133 7.20 -12.02 -1.54
N ALA A 134 7.52 -12.56 -0.36
CA ALA A 134 7.59 -14.00 -0.14
C ALA A 134 6.26 -14.72 -0.42
N ARG A 135 5.12 -14.12 -0.08
CA ARG A 135 3.79 -14.69 -0.31
C ARG A 135 3.26 -14.47 -1.73
N HIS A 136 3.43 -13.28 -2.28
CA HIS A 136 2.71 -12.81 -3.47
C HIS A 136 3.58 -12.58 -4.70
N ASP A 137 4.91 -12.76 -4.59
CA ASP A 137 5.84 -12.51 -5.68
C ASP A 137 5.69 -11.09 -6.25
N LEU A 138 5.94 -10.09 -5.40
CA LEU A 138 5.80 -8.68 -5.76
C LEU A 138 6.74 -8.31 -6.92
N GLN A 139 6.18 -7.71 -7.97
CA GLN A 139 6.91 -7.21 -9.14
C GLN A 139 6.84 -5.69 -9.19
N LYS A 140 7.97 -5.05 -9.51
CA LYS A 140 8.01 -3.60 -9.74
C LYS A 140 7.11 -3.24 -10.93
N ALA A 141 6.22 -2.27 -10.75
CA ALA A 141 5.44 -1.72 -11.85
C ALA A 141 6.28 -0.74 -12.69
N ALA A 142 6.09 -0.78 -14.01
CA ALA A 142 6.75 0.12 -14.95
C ALA A 142 5.91 1.40 -15.14
N PRO A 143 6.53 2.59 -15.19
CA PRO A 143 5.80 3.83 -15.43
C PRO A 143 5.25 3.89 -16.86
N LEU A 144 4.06 4.45 -17.01
CA LEU A 144 3.56 4.95 -18.27
C LEU A 144 4.03 6.40 -18.46
N VAL A 145 4.14 6.82 -19.72
CA VAL A 145 4.51 8.18 -20.07
C VAL A 145 3.30 9.08 -19.90
N LEU A 146 3.37 10.05 -19.00
CA LEU A 146 2.36 11.11 -18.93
C LEU A 146 2.47 11.98 -20.17
N GLU A 147 1.34 12.22 -20.82
CA GLU A 147 1.27 13.14 -21.94
C GLU A 147 1.37 14.56 -21.39
N ASP A 148 2.49 15.22 -21.70
CA ASP A 148 2.68 16.63 -21.41
C ASP A 148 1.68 17.42 -22.26
N PRO A 149 0.72 18.12 -21.65
CA PRO A 149 -0.10 19.01 -22.44
C PRO A 149 0.82 20.08 -23.03
N HIS A 150 0.82 20.22 -24.36
CA HIS A 150 1.57 21.26 -25.09
C HIS A 150 1.29 22.71 -24.63
N ASP A 151 0.33 22.88 -23.74
CA ASP A 151 -0.03 24.11 -23.05
C ASP A 151 0.38 23.98 -21.58
N THR A 152 1.39 24.74 -21.17
CA THR A 152 2.02 24.70 -19.83
C THR A 152 1.05 25.03 -18.69
N GLU A 153 -0.16 25.51 -19.01
CA GLU A 153 -1.21 25.77 -18.02
C GLU A 153 -2.11 24.57 -17.74
N ARG A 154 -1.99 23.48 -18.53
CA ARG A 154 -2.83 22.29 -18.35
C ARG A 154 -2.07 21.24 -17.57
N LEU A 155 -2.78 20.54 -16.70
CA LEU A 155 -2.22 19.42 -15.94
C LEU A 155 -2.35 18.12 -16.74
N PRO A 156 -1.44 17.14 -16.59
CA PRO A 156 -1.53 15.87 -17.31
C PRO A 156 -2.84 15.13 -17.00
N ILE A 157 -3.56 14.73 -18.05
CA ILE A 157 -4.81 13.96 -17.93
C ILE A 157 -4.76 12.63 -18.68
N THR A 158 -3.65 12.30 -19.33
CA THR A 158 -3.50 11.04 -20.08
C THR A 158 -2.09 10.47 -19.85
N ALA A 159 -2.01 9.14 -19.75
CA ALA A 159 -0.78 8.39 -19.64
C ALA A 159 -0.79 7.23 -20.64
N SER A 160 0.30 7.03 -21.36
CA SER A 160 0.39 6.10 -22.49
C SER A 160 1.59 5.16 -22.34
N GLY A 161 1.42 3.90 -22.75
CA GLY A 161 2.46 2.87 -22.74
C GLY A 161 2.75 2.30 -24.14
N ASP A 162 3.92 1.68 -24.30
CA ASP A 162 4.40 1.15 -25.58
C ASP A 162 3.50 0.06 -26.18
N ASP A 163 2.67 -0.61 -25.37
CA ASP A 163 1.71 -1.63 -25.83
C ASP A 163 0.36 -1.05 -26.27
N GLY A 164 0.27 0.27 -26.46
CA GLY A 164 -0.94 0.98 -26.83
C GLY A 164 -1.97 1.08 -25.71
N LEU A 165 -1.55 0.82 -24.46
CA LEU A 165 -2.35 1.08 -23.27
C LEU A 165 -2.40 2.60 -23.01
N GLU A 166 -3.60 3.12 -22.78
CA GLU A 166 -3.86 4.51 -22.44
C GLU A 166 -4.69 4.55 -21.15
N VAL A 167 -4.33 5.45 -20.24
CA VAL A 167 -5.07 5.75 -19.02
C VAL A 167 -5.39 7.23 -19.01
N ALA A 168 -6.68 7.58 -19.02
CA ALA A 168 -7.13 8.96 -19.07
C ALA A 168 -7.94 9.32 -17.81
N TRP A 169 -7.58 10.44 -17.19
CA TRP A 169 -8.39 11.11 -16.18
C TRP A 169 -9.41 12.04 -16.85
N GLN A 170 -10.66 11.59 -16.85
CA GLN A 170 -11.83 12.33 -17.32
C GLN A 170 -12.71 12.65 -16.12
N SER A 171 -12.23 13.59 -15.29
CA SER A 171 -12.81 13.89 -13.96
C SER A 171 -14.35 13.81 -13.92
N PRO A 172 -14.94 13.00 -13.03
CA PRO A 172 -14.30 12.26 -11.93
C PRO A 172 -13.91 10.81 -12.29
N ARG A 173 -13.71 10.46 -13.57
CA ARG A 173 -13.53 9.07 -14.01
C ARG A 173 -12.10 8.76 -14.48
N ILE A 174 -11.64 7.55 -14.21
CA ILE A 174 -10.50 6.96 -14.92
C ILE A 174 -11.03 6.08 -16.05
N VAL A 175 -10.50 6.26 -17.24
CA VAL A 175 -10.77 5.39 -18.39
C VAL A 175 -9.48 4.72 -18.82
N VAL A 176 -9.51 3.39 -18.92
CA VAL A 176 -8.38 2.59 -19.42
C VAL A 176 -8.74 2.05 -20.79
N ARG A 177 -7.88 2.26 -21.79
CA ARG A 177 -8.07 1.80 -23.17
C ARG A 177 -6.84 1.05 -23.66
N ARG A 178 -7.04 0.17 -24.65
CA ARG A 178 -5.97 -0.38 -25.49
C ARG A 178 -6.40 -0.30 -26.94
N GLY A 179 -5.72 0.54 -27.72
CA GLY A 179 -6.18 0.91 -29.06
C GLY A 179 -7.61 1.50 -29.02
N THR A 180 -8.53 0.93 -29.78
CA THR A 180 -9.94 1.40 -29.83
C THR A 180 -10.83 0.82 -28.73
N SER A 181 -10.33 -0.13 -27.94
CA SER A 181 -11.14 -0.84 -26.94
C SER A 181 -11.01 -0.19 -25.56
N THR A 182 -12.14 0.12 -24.94
CA THR A 182 -12.19 0.48 -23.51
C THR A 182 -12.12 -0.80 -22.67
N LEU A 183 -11.11 -0.88 -21.82
CA LEU A 183 -10.87 -2.00 -20.91
C LEU A 183 -11.59 -1.79 -19.57
N ALA A 184 -11.52 -0.58 -19.02
CA ALA A 184 -12.22 -0.20 -17.80
C ALA A 184 -12.68 1.26 -17.81
N THR A 185 -13.71 1.53 -17.04
CA THR A 185 -14.13 2.89 -16.65
C THR A 185 -14.51 2.86 -15.19
N VAL A 186 -13.77 3.59 -14.35
CA VAL A 186 -13.96 3.64 -12.91
C VAL A 186 -14.45 5.02 -12.50
N ASP A 187 -15.50 5.05 -11.68
CA ASP A 187 -15.98 6.27 -11.03
C ASP A 187 -15.11 6.59 -9.81
N GLY A 188 -14.29 7.64 -9.92
CA GLY A 188 -13.39 8.13 -8.91
C GLY A 188 -13.98 9.25 -8.04
N THR A 189 -15.31 9.46 -8.04
CA THR A 189 -15.93 10.51 -7.22
C THR A 189 -15.55 10.41 -5.74
N ALA A 190 -15.37 9.18 -5.22
CA ALA A 190 -14.95 8.95 -3.84
C ALA A 190 -13.47 9.27 -3.55
N TRP A 191 -12.65 9.41 -4.60
CA TRP A 191 -11.23 9.75 -4.51
C TRP A 191 -10.99 11.26 -4.41
N LEU A 192 -11.99 12.04 -4.82
CA LEU A 192 -11.91 13.49 -4.75
C LEU A 192 -12.01 13.97 -3.31
N PRO A 193 -11.23 15.00 -2.92
CA PRO A 193 -11.34 15.62 -1.61
C PRO A 193 -12.78 16.09 -1.42
N ARG A 194 -13.34 15.78 -0.25
CA ARG A 194 -14.66 16.31 0.09
C ARG A 194 -14.56 17.83 0.15
N PRO A 195 -15.55 18.56 -0.40
CA PRO A 195 -15.58 20.01 -0.24
C PRO A 195 -15.51 20.32 1.25
N GLY A 196 -14.47 21.07 1.67
CA GLY A 196 -14.34 21.51 3.05
C GLY A 196 -15.55 22.35 3.49
N LYS A 197 -15.72 22.53 4.80
CA LYS A 197 -16.69 23.52 5.29
C LYS A 197 -16.35 24.87 4.66
N ARG A 198 -17.29 25.44 3.92
CA ARG A 198 -17.15 26.79 3.35
C ARG A 198 -16.84 27.74 4.51
N CYS A 199 -15.61 28.24 4.54
CA CYS A 199 -15.33 29.42 5.34
C CYS A 199 -16.21 30.55 4.76
N PRO A 200 -17.04 31.23 5.57
CA PRO A 200 -18.03 32.19 5.07
C PRO A 200 -17.44 33.35 4.25
N THR A 201 -16.14 33.63 4.44
CA THR A 201 -15.41 34.73 3.82
C THR A 201 -14.33 34.28 2.86
N CYS A 202 -14.14 32.97 2.68
CA CYS A 202 -13.09 32.44 1.83
C CYS A 202 -13.65 32.10 0.46
N GLU A 203 -12.87 32.36 -0.58
CA GLU A 203 -13.16 31.84 -1.92
C GLU A 203 -13.21 30.29 -1.87
N PRO A 204 -14.11 29.62 -2.62
CA PRO A 204 -14.16 28.17 -2.63
C PRO A 204 -12.81 27.61 -3.09
N CYS A 205 -12.18 26.80 -2.25
CA CYS A 205 -10.97 26.12 -2.67
C CYS A 205 -11.26 25.10 -3.76
N ALA A 206 -10.63 25.30 -4.91
CA ALA A 206 -10.61 24.35 -6.00
C ALA A 206 -9.28 23.60 -5.93
N ASN A 207 -9.36 22.29 -5.72
CA ASN A 207 -8.22 21.38 -5.77
C ASN A 207 -8.42 20.43 -6.95
N PRO A 208 -8.29 20.90 -8.21
CA PRO A 208 -8.44 20.06 -9.39
C PRO A 208 -7.47 18.86 -9.31
N ALA A 209 -8.01 17.67 -9.53
CA ALA A 209 -7.24 16.44 -9.62
C ALA A 209 -6.69 16.23 -11.03
N PHE A 210 -5.50 15.65 -11.12
CA PHE A 210 -4.81 15.29 -12.37
C PHE A 210 -3.98 14.02 -12.19
N LEU A 211 -3.46 13.46 -13.29
CA LEU A 211 -2.58 12.29 -13.22
C LEU A 211 -1.18 12.73 -12.78
N GLY A 212 -0.77 12.35 -11.57
CA GLY A 212 0.60 12.55 -11.07
C GLY A 212 1.57 11.47 -11.56
N ALA A 213 1.08 10.24 -11.71
CA ALA A 213 1.80 9.11 -12.28
C ALA A 213 0.82 7.99 -12.64
N VAL A 214 1.21 7.12 -13.57
CA VAL A 214 0.53 5.85 -13.81
C VAL A 214 1.59 4.78 -13.98
N THR A 215 1.44 3.64 -13.31
CA THR A 215 2.34 2.50 -13.45
C THR A 215 1.55 1.23 -13.76
N LYS A 216 2.17 0.32 -14.50
CA LYS A 216 1.59 -0.94 -14.98
C LYS A 216 2.53 -2.09 -14.65
N SER A 217 1.99 -3.22 -14.19
CA SER A 217 2.78 -4.44 -14.05
C SER A 217 2.71 -5.31 -15.33
N PRO A 218 3.83 -5.84 -15.85
CA PRO A 218 3.83 -6.69 -17.03
C PRO A 218 2.94 -7.93 -16.88
N GLY A 219 2.05 -8.17 -17.84
CA GLY A 219 1.19 -9.37 -17.86
C GLY A 219 0.03 -9.36 -16.86
N ILE A 220 -0.20 -8.25 -16.16
CA ILE A 220 -1.29 -8.08 -15.20
C ILE A 220 -2.24 -7.01 -15.72
N ASP A 221 -3.54 -7.34 -15.79
CA ASP A 221 -4.60 -6.40 -16.16
C ASP A 221 -4.95 -5.49 -14.96
N LEU A 222 -3.98 -4.64 -14.60
CA LEU A 222 -4.04 -3.69 -13.49
C LEU A 222 -3.06 -2.53 -13.73
N VAL A 223 -3.49 -1.32 -13.40
CA VAL A 223 -2.62 -0.15 -13.22
C VAL A 223 -2.73 0.41 -11.80
N VAL A 224 -1.66 1.02 -11.33
CA VAL A 224 -1.67 1.92 -10.18
C VAL A 224 -1.63 3.34 -10.69
N VAL A 225 -2.63 4.13 -10.34
CA VAL A 225 -2.80 5.54 -10.71
C VAL A 225 -2.50 6.41 -9.51
N GLU A 226 -1.63 7.39 -9.66
CA GLU A 226 -1.48 8.48 -8.71
C GLU A 226 -2.32 9.66 -9.19
N LEU A 227 -3.31 10.05 -8.39
CA LEU A 227 -4.02 11.31 -8.51
C LEU A 227 -3.32 12.34 -7.64
N ALA A 228 -2.72 13.31 -8.31
CA ALA A 228 -2.22 14.52 -7.68
C ALA A 228 -3.32 15.59 -7.72
N PHE A 229 -3.16 16.60 -6.88
CA PHE A 229 -4.07 17.74 -6.79
C PHE A 229 -3.25 18.99 -6.97
N SER A 230 -3.82 20.01 -7.59
CA SER A 230 -3.20 21.34 -7.67
C SER A 230 -3.98 22.27 -6.73
N GLY A 231 -3.30 22.78 -5.71
CA GLY A 231 -3.79 23.83 -4.83
C GLY A 231 -3.34 25.23 -5.28
N THR A 232 -3.83 26.24 -4.56
CA THR A 232 -3.23 27.59 -4.55
C THR A 232 -2.66 27.85 -3.17
N ASP A 233 -1.79 28.85 -2.99
CA ASP A 233 -1.22 29.20 -1.67
C ASP A 233 -2.29 29.49 -0.60
N MET A 234 -3.51 29.85 -1.01
CA MET A 234 -4.64 30.12 -0.12
C MET A 234 -5.49 28.88 0.19
N CYS A 235 -5.23 27.77 -0.49
CA CYS A 235 -6.03 26.56 -0.42
C CYS A 235 -5.22 25.37 0.07
N TRP A 236 -5.82 24.64 1.02
CA TRP A 236 -5.24 23.38 1.45
C TRP A 236 -5.20 22.40 0.29
N GLU A 237 -4.00 21.93 -0.04
CA GLU A 237 -3.75 20.91 -1.05
C GLU A 237 -3.80 19.51 -0.41
N PRO A 238 -4.66 18.61 -0.88
CA PRO A 238 -4.64 17.22 -0.45
C PRO A 238 -3.32 16.57 -0.87
N GLY A 239 -2.81 15.67 -0.03
CA GLY A 239 -1.72 14.77 -0.44
C GLY A 239 -2.12 13.95 -1.66
N HIS A 240 -1.11 13.53 -2.42
CA HIS A 240 -1.32 12.67 -3.58
C HIS A 240 -1.95 11.34 -3.15
N GLN A 241 -2.84 10.82 -3.97
CA GLN A 241 -3.57 9.59 -3.67
C GLN A 241 -3.28 8.54 -4.73
N PHE A 242 -2.96 7.34 -4.29
CA PHE A 242 -2.76 6.20 -5.18
C PHE A 242 -4.05 5.38 -5.27
N HIS A 243 -4.34 4.85 -6.45
CA HIS A 243 -5.52 4.06 -6.74
C HIS A 243 -5.19 2.86 -7.61
N VAL A 244 -5.88 1.75 -7.37
CA VAL A 244 -5.80 0.55 -8.19
C VAL A 244 -6.94 0.53 -9.20
N VAL A 245 -6.63 0.36 -10.47
CA VAL A 245 -7.63 0.15 -11.54
C VAL A 245 -7.33 -1.16 -12.25
N ALA A 246 -8.23 -2.12 -12.08
CA ALA A 246 -8.14 -3.46 -12.66
C ALA A 246 -9.23 -3.67 -13.74
N TRP A 247 -8.94 -4.54 -14.71
CA TRP A 247 -9.89 -4.99 -15.74
C TRP A 247 -9.76 -6.49 -16.02
#